data_AF-A0AAD7TY03-F1
#
_entry.id   AF-A0AAD7TY03-F1
#
_cell.length_a   1.000
_cell.length_b   1.000
_cell.length_c   1.000
_cell.angle_alpha   90.00
_cell.angle_beta   90.00
_cell.angle_gamma   90.00
#
_symmetry.space_group_name_H-M   'P 1'
#
loop_
_entity.id
_entity.type
_entity.pdbx_description
1 polymer ?
#
loop_
_entity_poly.entity_id
_entity_poly.type
_entity_poly.pdbx_seq_one_letter_code
_entity_poly.pdbx_strand_id
1 'polypeptide(L)'
;MAPEMCHPEVERIGYGAAVDVWSLGVVFLQIFGLSNLWGFEVQTWSRVVESVEERLPAVRAFLSSKTYVKETAETAILQMLDVDPVARIFVENLYNFVPQHTWAQVQSQTQTHDWRPDPSQGPRNPHQRDLEFATYRDRHREFLSETAPSYARRVREFRIEQESARAFDFEYRARGAFGDA
;
A
#
# COMPACT_ATOMS: atom_id res chain seq x y z
N MET A 1 -4.18 6.79 -2.20
CA MET A 1 -4.31 6.34 -3.61
C MET A 1 -3.23 7.03 -4.40
N ALA A 2 -2.45 6.32 -5.21
CA ALA A 2 -1.47 6.95 -6.09
C ALA A 2 -2.20 7.63 -7.26
N PRO A 3 -1.66 8.74 -7.83
CA PRO A 3 -2.33 9.47 -8.88
C PRO A 3 -2.78 8.56 -10.02
N GLU A 4 -1.88 7.70 -10.52
CA GLU A 4 -2.12 6.90 -11.73
C GLU A 4 -3.26 5.90 -11.57
N MET A 5 -3.65 5.58 -10.33
CA MET A 5 -4.81 4.75 -10.05
C MET A 5 -6.14 5.46 -10.37
N CYS A 6 -6.12 6.80 -10.46
CA CYS A 6 -7.27 7.62 -10.87
C CYS A 6 -7.27 7.93 -12.38
N HIS A 7 -6.30 7.42 -13.14
CA HIS A 7 -6.21 7.66 -14.57
C HIS A 7 -7.42 7.06 -15.30
N PRO A 8 -8.06 7.76 -16.25
CA PRO A 8 -9.27 7.26 -16.92
C PRO A 8 -9.04 5.95 -17.70
N GLU A 9 -7.80 5.70 -18.12
CA GLU A 9 -7.43 4.47 -18.81
C GLU A 9 -6.81 3.41 -17.88
N VAL A 10 -6.89 3.56 -16.56
CA VAL A 10 -6.27 2.63 -15.60
C VAL A 10 -6.74 1.19 -15.77
N GLU A 11 -8.01 0.97 -16.13
CA GLU A 11 -8.55 -0.38 -16.40
C GLU A 11 -7.91 -1.04 -17.63
N ARG A 12 -7.39 -0.23 -18.56
CA ARG A 12 -6.78 -0.69 -19.81
C ARG A 12 -5.26 -0.86 -19.69
N ILE A 13 -4.60 0.12 -19.06
CA ILE A 13 -3.14 0.17 -18.95
C ILE A 13 -2.64 -0.62 -17.74
N GLY A 14 -3.46 -0.70 -16.69
CA GLY A 14 -3.03 -1.16 -15.38
C GLY A 14 -2.09 -0.17 -14.70
N TYR A 15 -1.63 -0.54 -13.51
CA TYR A 15 -0.58 0.17 -12.78
C TYR A 15 0.42 -0.84 -12.22
N GLY A 16 1.66 -0.39 -11.99
CA GLY A 16 2.76 -1.23 -11.52
C GLY A 16 3.24 -0.87 -10.12
N ALA A 17 4.46 -1.33 -9.80
CA ALA A 17 5.11 -1.11 -8.50
C ALA A 17 5.32 0.37 -8.13
N ALA A 18 5.24 1.29 -9.10
CA ALA A 18 5.30 2.73 -8.85
C ALA A 18 4.22 3.19 -7.85
N VAL A 19 3.04 2.54 -7.83
CA VAL A 19 1.97 2.82 -6.87
C VAL A 19 2.39 2.50 -5.44
N ASP A 20 3.17 1.43 -5.25
CA ASP A 20 3.70 1.04 -3.93
C ASP A 20 4.75 2.04 -3.46
N VAL A 21 5.61 2.52 -4.37
CA VAL A 21 6.59 3.58 -4.07
C VAL A 21 5.89 4.86 -3.61
N TRP A 22 4.85 5.28 -4.32
CA TRP A 22 4.05 6.43 -3.91
C TRP A 22 3.45 6.24 -2.52
N SER A 23 2.83 5.08 -2.30
CA SER A 23 2.19 4.74 -1.03
C SER A 23 3.20 4.74 0.11
N LEU A 24 4.43 4.28 -0.13
CA LEU A 24 5.54 4.35 0.82
C LEU A 24 5.93 5.79 1.15
N GLY A 25 5.98 6.68 0.16
CA GLY A 25 6.18 8.12 0.38
C GLY A 25 5.12 8.72 1.32
N VAL A 26 3.84 8.40 1.08
CA VAL A 26 2.74 8.83 1.96
C VAL A 26 2.87 8.24 3.38
N VAL A 27 3.27 6.98 3.52
CA VAL A 27 3.51 6.35 4.82
C VAL A 27 4.63 7.07 5.59
N PHE A 28 5.73 7.46 4.94
CA PHE A 28 6.77 8.24 5.61
C PHE A 28 6.26 9.59 6.11
N LEU A 29 5.44 10.27 5.31
CA LEU A 29 4.79 11.51 5.74
C LEU A 29 3.92 11.30 6.99
N GLN A 30 3.15 10.21 7.04
CA GLN A 30 2.34 9.84 8.21
C GLN A 30 3.21 9.54 9.43
N ILE A 31 4.29 8.77 9.27
CA ILE A 31 5.25 8.48 10.35
C ILE A 31 5.84 9.76 10.93
N PHE A 32 6.15 10.75 10.09
CA PHE A 32 6.65 12.05 10.54
C PHE A 32 5.57 12.99 11.09
N GLY A 33 4.30 12.57 11.09
CA GLY A 33 3.17 13.31 11.68
C GLY A 33 2.40 14.20 10.70
N LEU A 34 2.58 14.01 9.40
CA LEU A 34 1.84 14.71 8.34
C LEU A 34 0.65 13.87 7.83
N SER A 35 -0.18 13.40 8.76
CA SER A 35 -1.26 12.44 8.48
C SER A 35 -2.49 13.04 7.77
N ASN A 36 -2.69 14.35 7.88
CA ASN A 36 -3.97 14.97 7.54
C ASN A 36 -4.05 15.46 6.09
N LEU A 37 -2.93 15.39 5.35
CA LEU A 37 -2.81 16.00 4.02
C LEU A 37 -2.99 15.00 2.87
N TRP A 38 -3.13 13.71 3.14
CA TRP A 38 -3.04 12.68 2.09
C TRP A 38 -4.20 11.71 2.17
N GLY A 39 -5.30 12.12 1.54
CA GLY A 39 -6.49 11.31 1.26
C GLY A 39 -7.14 11.84 -0.02
N PHE A 40 -7.58 10.91 -0.88
CA PHE A 40 -8.36 11.23 -2.07
C PHE A 40 -9.70 10.52 -1.91
N GLU A 41 -10.75 11.26 -1.56
CA GLU A 41 -12.11 10.76 -1.33
C GLU A 41 -12.84 10.31 -2.63
N VAL A 42 -12.09 10.03 -3.70
CA VAL A 42 -12.50 9.93 -5.11
C VAL A 42 -12.48 11.29 -5.81
N GLN A 43 -11.42 11.51 -6.59
CA GLN A 43 -11.20 12.68 -7.42
C GLN A 43 -10.80 12.25 -8.83
N THR A 44 -11.15 13.04 -9.85
CA THR A 44 -10.65 12.81 -11.21
C THR A 44 -9.13 12.92 -11.25
N TRP A 45 -8.47 12.22 -12.19
CA TRP A 45 -7.01 12.31 -12.40
C TRP A 45 -6.49 13.75 -12.33
N SER A 46 -7.09 14.68 -13.08
CA SER A 46 -6.67 16.08 -13.11
C SER A 46 -6.74 16.77 -11.74
N ARG A 47 -7.76 16.47 -10.93
CA ARG A 47 -7.89 17.02 -9.57
C ARG A 47 -6.88 16.41 -8.61
N VAL A 48 -6.57 15.12 -8.76
CA VAL A 48 -5.52 14.48 -7.96
C VAL A 48 -4.17 15.10 -8.27
N VAL A 49 -3.83 15.28 -9.55
CA VAL A 49 -2.59 15.94 -9.98
C VAL A 49 -2.49 17.35 -9.41
N GLU A 50 -3.50 18.19 -9.64
CA GLU A 50 -3.57 19.56 -9.12
C GLU A 50 -3.41 19.59 -7.58
N SER A 51 -4.16 18.72 -6.88
CA SER A 51 -4.09 18.64 -5.42
C SER A 51 -2.72 18.20 -4.92
N VAL A 52 -1.97 17.39 -5.65
CA VAL A 52 -0.61 17.00 -5.28
C VAL A 52 0.33 18.18 -5.47
N GLU A 53 0.27 18.83 -6.64
CA GLU A 53 1.10 19.99 -6.97
C GLU A 53 0.91 21.13 -5.96
N GLU A 54 -0.32 21.37 -5.50
CA GLU A 54 -0.62 22.35 -4.46
C GLU A 54 -0.04 21.99 -3.07
N ARG A 55 0.00 20.69 -2.74
CA ARG A 55 0.43 20.21 -1.41
C ARG A 55 1.94 20.00 -1.31
N LEU A 56 2.62 19.69 -2.42
CA LEU A 56 4.06 19.41 -2.47
C LEU A 56 4.93 20.53 -1.86
N PRO A 57 4.69 21.83 -2.11
CA PRO A 57 5.43 22.91 -1.47
C PRO A 57 5.33 22.89 0.06
N ALA A 58 4.13 22.64 0.60
CA ALA A 58 3.92 22.56 2.04
C ALA A 58 4.60 21.32 2.65
N VAL A 59 4.60 20.20 1.92
CA VAL A 59 5.30 18.97 2.32
C VAL A 59 6.81 19.20 2.37
N ARG A 60 7.39 19.85 1.34
CA ARG A 60 8.80 20.22 1.32
C ARG A 60 9.14 21.09 2.53
N ALA A 61 8.39 22.18 2.74
CA ALA A 61 8.60 23.06 3.88
C ALA A 61 8.49 22.32 5.23
N PHE A 62 7.53 21.40 5.35
CA PHE A 62 7.37 20.55 6.53
C PHE A 62 8.60 19.68 6.77
N LEU A 63 9.06 18.94 5.76
CA LEU A 63 10.21 18.04 5.89
C LEU A 63 11.49 18.82 6.23
N SER A 64 11.77 19.91 5.52
CA SER A 64 12.95 20.74 5.78
C SER A 64 12.92 21.42 7.16
N SER A 65 11.73 21.59 7.76
CA SER A 65 11.60 22.12 9.13
C SER A 65 11.96 21.12 10.22
N LYS A 66 12.03 19.82 9.91
CA LYS A 66 12.29 18.76 10.90
C LYS A 66 13.79 18.49 11.02
N THR A 67 14.36 18.82 12.17
CA THR A 67 15.78 18.60 12.47
C THR A 67 16.21 17.13 12.47
N TYR A 68 15.26 16.21 12.65
CA TYR A 68 15.50 14.76 12.64
C TYR A 68 15.35 14.12 11.25
N VAL A 69 14.85 14.86 10.25
CA VAL A 69 14.78 14.39 8.87
C VAL A 69 16.07 14.80 8.18
N LYS A 70 16.86 13.82 7.74
CA LYS A 70 18.08 14.08 6.96
C LYS A 70 17.69 14.53 5.54
N GLU A 71 18.52 15.38 4.93
CA GLU A 71 18.34 15.84 3.55
C GLU A 71 18.19 14.66 2.55
N THR A 72 18.90 13.55 2.79
CA THR A 72 18.78 12.33 1.99
C THR A 72 17.37 11.71 2.08
N ALA A 73 16.76 11.72 3.28
CA ALA A 73 15.41 11.20 3.47
C ALA A 73 14.35 12.15 2.88
N GLU A 74 14.53 13.46 3.01
CA GLU A 74 13.69 14.45 2.33
C GLU A 74 13.69 14.20 0.82
N THR A 75 14.88 14.10 0.22
CA THR A 75 15.05 13.86 -1.21
C THR A 75 14.35 12.57 -1.66
N ALA A 76 14.55 11.47 -0.92
CA ALA A 76 13.90 10.19 -1.21
C ALA A 76 12.37 10.32 -1.24
N ILE A 77 11.79 10.93 -0.21
CA ILE A 77 10.33 11.06 -0.05
C ILE A 77 9.74 11.92 -1.15
N LEU A 78 10.40 13.04 -1.49
CA LEU A 78 9.93 13.90 -2.59
C LEU A 78 9.98 13.18 -3.94
N GLN A 79 11.00 12.34 -4.18
CA GLN A 79 11.07 11.53 -5.39
C GLN A 79 10.06 10.36 -5.40
N MET A 80 9.65 9.85 -4.24
CA MET A 80 8.55 8.88 -4.13
C MET A 80 7.19 9.51 -4.45
N LEU A 81 7.03 10.80 -4.16
CA LEU A 81 5.79 11.56 -4.34
C LEU A 81 5.75 12.33 -5.66
N ASP A 82 6.54 11.92 -6.65
CA ASP A 82 6.43 12.45 -8.00
C ASP A 82 5.10 11.99 -8.63
N VAL A 83 4.37 12.94 -9.21
CA VAL A 83 3.09 12.69 -9.86
C VAL A 83 3.27 11.83 -11.10
N ASP A 84 4.36 12.06 -11.84
CA ASP A 84 4.69 11.26 -13.02
C ASP A 84 5.31 9.93 -12.57
N PRO A 85 4.64 8.78 -12.76
CA PRO A 85 5.18 7.49 -12.36
C PRO A 85 6.47 7.11 -13.11
N VAL A 86 6.78 7.73 -14.24
CA VAL A 86 8.03 7.51 -15.00
C VAL A 86 9.19 8.31 -14.39
N ALA A 87 8.93 9.50 -13.89
CA ALA A 87 9.93 10.34 -13.21
C ALA A 87 10.13 9.93 -11.74
N ARG A 88 9.13 9.27 -11.14
CA ARG A 88 9.18 8.75 -9.77
C ARG A 88 10.35 7.80 -9.58
N ILE A 89 10.94 7.83 -8.39
CA ILE A 89 12.03 6.92 -8.03
C ILE A 89 11.60 5.45 -8.20
N PHE A 90 12.44 4.67 -8.88
CA PHE A 90 12.25 3.23 -9.03
C PHE A 90 12.53 2.48 -7.73
N VAL A 91 11.86 1.35 -7.51
CA VAL A 91 12.01 0.50 -6.31
C VAL A 91 13.48 0.11 -6.12
N GLU A 92 14.16 -0.24 -7.21
CA GLU A 92 15.57 -0.60 -7.20
C GLU A 92 16.44 0.56 -6.76
N ASN A 93 16.03 1.82 -6.92
CA ASN A 93 16.86 2.95 -6.51
C ASN A 93 16.66 3.35 -5.04
N LEU A 94 15.64 2.81 -4.37
CA LEU A 94 15.34 3.14 -2.96
C LEU A 94 16.47 2.75 -2.02
N TYR A 95 17.20 1.67 -2.29
CA TYR A 95 18.30 1.23 -1.42
C TYR A 95 19.44 2.25 -1.36
N ASN A 96 19.58 3.13 -2.38
CA ASN A 96 20.62 4.15 -2.41
C ASN A 96 20.46 5.20 -1.29
N PHE A 97 19.26 5.31 -0.71
CA PHE A 97 18.94 6.24 0.38
C PHE A 97 19.11 5.62 1.76
N VAL A 98 19.41 4.32 1.84
CA VAL A 98 19.64 3.58 3.08
C VAL A 98 21.15 3.32 3.22
N PRO A 99 21.77 3.63 4.37
CA PRO A 99 23.17 3.28 4.58
C PRO A 99 23.39 1.77 4.41
N GLN A 100 24.40 1.39 3.62
CA GLN A 100 24.63 -0.01 3.24
C GLN A 100 24.77 -0.95 4.44
N HIS A 101 25.41 -0.52 5.52
CA HIS A 101 25.55 -1.30 6.74
C HIS A 101 24.20 -1.56 7.41
N THR A 102 23.31 -0.55 7.46
CA THR A 102 21.96 -0.69 8.01
C THR A 102 21.14 -1.66 7.16
N TRP A 103 21.23 -1.54 5.83
CA TRP A 103 20.52 -2.46 4.93
C TRP A 103 20.99 -3.91 5.11
N ALA A 104 22.31 -4.13 5.19
CA ALA A 104 22.87 -5.45 5.44
C ALA A 104 22.36 -6.03 6.78
N GLN A 105 22.31 -5.21 7.84
CA GLN A 105 21.78 -5.62 9.14
C GLN A 105 20.28 -5.97 9.09
N VAL A 106 19.48 -5.27 8.29
CA VAL A 106 18.07 -5.61 8.07
C VAL A 106 17.95 -6.96 7.34
N GLN A 107 18.73 -7.18 6.28
CA GLN A 107 18.73 -8.44 5.52
C GLN A 107 19.17 -9.64 6.37
N SER A 108 20.15 -9.45 7.26
CA SER A 108 20.61 -10.49 8.20
C SER A 108 19.77 -10.59 9.47
N GLN A 109 18.69 -9.80 9.59
CA GLN A 109 17.82 -9.75 10.79
C GLN A 109 18.58 -9.39 12.08
N THR A 110 19.70 -8.67 11.97
CA THR A 110 20.50 -8.22 13.10
C THR A 110 20.28 -6.74 13.44
N GLN A 111 19.53 -6.01 12.61
CA GLN A 111 19.17 -4.64 12.91
C GLN A 111 18.27 -4.62 14.15
N THR A 112 18.66 -3.84 15.15
CA THR A 112 17.87 -3.61 16.35
C THR A 112 17.42 -2.16 16.42
N HIS A 113 16.28 -1.92 17.06
CA HIS A 113 15.82 -0.59 17.42
C HIS A 113 15.29 -0.61 18.85
N ASP A 114 15.48 0.51 19.55
CA ASP A 114 15.01 0.64 20.94
C ASP A 114 13.52 0.98 21.02
N TRP A 115 12.88 1.25 19.88
CA TRP A 115 11.44 1.43 19.83
C TRP A 115 10.73 0.15 20.28
N ARG A 116 9.91 0.29 21.32
CA ARG A 116 9.01 -0.77 21.80
C ARG A 116 7.60 -0.26 21.59
N PRO A 117 6.76 -0.95 20.80
CA PRO A 117 5.34 -0.61 20.79
C PRO A 117 4.82 -0.75 22.21
N ASP A 118 4.07 0.24 22.69
CA ASP A 118 3.37 0.10 23.96
C ASP A 118 2.30 -1.00 23.77
N PRO A 119 2.42 -2.16 24.44
CA PRO A 119 1.48 -3.26 24.26
C PRO A 119 0.06 -2.89 24.71
N SER A 120 -0.09 -1.84 25.52
CA SER A 120 -1.39 -1.32 25.94
C SER A 120 -2.04 -0.39 24.91
N GLN A 121 -1.26 0.13 23.96
CA GLN A 121 -1.70 0.98 22.84
C GLN A 121 -1.81 0.26 21.50
N GLY A 122 -1.54 -1.06 21.46
CA GLY A 122 -1.98 -1.86 20.33
C GLY A 122 -3.47 -1.59 20.10
N PRO A 123 -3.97 -1.51 18.85
CA PRO A 123 -5.40 -1.46 18.62
C PRO A 123 -5.98 -2.63 19.39
N ARG A 124 -6.67 -2.33 20.50
CA ARG A 124 -7.47 -3.34 21.20
C ARG A 124 -8.38 -3.82 20.12
N ASN A 125 -8.14 -5.03 19.61
CA ASN A 125 -9.08 -5.66 18.70
C ASN A 125 -10.42 -5.47 19.38
N PRO A 126 -11.32 -4.62 18.85
CA PRO A 126 -12.63 -4.63 19.40
C PRO A 126 -13.05 -6.06 19.15
N HIS A 127 -13.41 -6.80 20.19
CA HIS A 127 -13.95 -8.15 20.08
C HIS A 127 -15.23 -8.20 19.19
N GLN A 128 -15.55 -7.11 18.48
CA GLN A 128 -16.51 -6.96 17.39
C GLN A 128 -15.94 -7.13 15.97
N ARG A 129 -14.62 -7.17 15.73
CA ARG A 129 -14.10 -7.39 14.35
C ARG A 129 -14.30 -8.80 13.82
N ASP A 130 -14.47 -9.79 14.70
CA ASP A 130 -14.90 -11.12 14.27
C ASP A 130 -16.34 -11.11 13.71
N LEU A 131 -17.13 -10.06 14.00
CA LEU A 131 -18.43 -9.80 13.37
C LEU A 131 -18.32 -8.96 12.08
N GLU A 132 -17.17 -8.33 11.78
CA GLU A 132 -16.96 -7.57 10.55
C GLU A 132 -16.90 -8.49 9.31
N PHE A 133 -16.55 -9.77 9.45
CA PHE A 133 -16.69 -10.74 8.35
C PHE A 133 -18.15 -11.01 7.97
N ALA A 134 -19.07 -10.95 8.94
CA ALA A 134 -20.50 -11.13 8.68
C ALA A 134 -21.08 -9.89 7.98
N THR A 135 -20.76 -8.69 8.46
CA THR A 135 -21.18 -7.44 7.80
C THR A 135 -20.47 -7.18 6.47
N TYR A 136 -19.22 -7.64 6.29
CA TYR A 136 -18.56 -7.66 4.98
C TYR A 136 -19.27 -8.59 4.00
N ARG A 137 -19.70 -9.79 4.44
CA ARG A 137 -20.49 -10.70 3.59
C ARG A 137 -21.82 -10.11 3.17
N ASP A 138 -22.50 -9.41 4.07
CA ASP A 138 -23.79 -8.79 3.76
C ASP A 138 -23.63 -7.57 2.84
N ARG A 139 -22.66 -6.69 3.09
CA ARG A 139 -22.32 -5.57 2.16
C ARG A 139 -21.79 -6.07 0.81
N HIS A 140 -21.05 -7.18 0.80
CA HIS A 140 -20.58 -7.79 -0.44
C HIS A 140 -21.75 -8.37 -1.26
N ARG A 141 -22.78 -8.94 -0.62
CA ARG A 141 -24.02 -9.35 -1.29
C ARG A 141 -24.81 -8.17 -1.86
N GLU A 142 -24.88 -7.07 -1.11
CA GLU A 142 -25.49 -5.82 -1.58
C GLU A 142 -24.75 -5.28 -2.82
N PHE A 143 -23.42 -5.19 -2.74
CA PHE A 143 -22.57 -4.77 -3.86
C PHE A 143 -22.67 -5.73 -5.08
N LEU A 144 -22.78 -7.03 -4.85
CA LEU A 144 -23.04 -8.05 -5.90
C LEU A 144 -24.41 -7.88 -6.56
N SER A 145 -25.39 -7.32 -5.85
CA SER A 145 -26.73 -7.04 -6.40
C SER A 145 -26.77 -5.75 -7.22
N GLU A 146 -25.82 -4.83 -6.99
CA GLU A 146 -25.71 -3.54 -7.68
C GLU A 146 -24.73 -3.56 -8.86
N THR A 147 -23.88 -4.59 -8.99
CA THR A 147 -22.85 -4.67 -10.03
C THR A 147 -23.33 -5.30 -11.34
N ALA A 148 -22.76 -4.83 -12.45
CA ALA A 148 -23.15 -5.17 -13.82
C ALA A 148 -23.17 -6.69 -14.12
N PRO A 149 -24.00 -7.16 -15.07
CA PRO A 149 -24.18 -8.59 -15.40
C PRO A 149 -22.91 -9.40 -15.68
N SER A 150 -21.82 -8.72 -16.06
CA SER A 150 -20.50 -9.33 -16.31
C SER A 150 -19.81 -9.82 -15.03
N TYR A 151 -20.02 -9.17 -13.89
CA TYR A 151 -19.42 -9.55 -12.61
C TYR A 151 -20.13 -10.77 -12.02
N ALA A 152 -21.47 -10.77 -12.03
CA ALA A 152 -22.27 -11.93 -11.61
C ALA A 152 -21.93 -13.20 -12.42
N ARG A 153 -21.64 -13.06 -13.72
CA ARG A 153 -21.15 -14.17 -14.55
C ARG A 153 -19.79 -14.70 -14.09
N ARG A 154 -18.80 -13.82 -13.86
CA ARG A 154 -17.47 -14.24 -13.37
C ARG A 154 -17.51 -14.91 -12.00
N VAL A 155 -18.36 -14.42 -11.10
CA VAL A 155 -18.55 -15.04 -9.76
C VAL A 155 -19.16 -16.43 -9.89
N ARG A 156 -20.10 -16.62 -10.82
CA ARG A 156 -20.68 -17.94 -11.11
C ARG A 156 -19.66 -18.90 -11.71
N GLU A 157 -18.84 -18.43 -12.66
CA GLU A 157 -17.75 -19.21 -13.26
C GLU A 157 -16.73 -19.64 -12.19
N PHE A 158 -16.28 -18.70 -11.36
CA PHE A 158 -15.37 -18.99 -10.24
C PHE A 158 -15.96 -19.99 -9.23
N ARG A 159 -17.27 -19.92 -8.96
CA ARG A 159 -17.93 -20.88 -8.06
C ARG A 159 -17.96 -22.29 -8.66
N ILE A 160 -18.23 -22.40 -9.96
CA ILE A 160 -18.18 -23.67 -10.69
C ILE A 160 -16.75 -24.23 -10.68
N GLU A 161 -15.74 -23.38 -10.86
CA GLU A 161 -14.32 -23.76 -10.73
C GLU A 161 -14.00 -24.26 -9.30
N GLN A 162 -14.44 -23.57 -8.24
CA GLN A 162 -14.23 -24.04 -6.87
C GLN A 162 -14.96 -25.35 -6.56
N GLU A 163 -16.20 -25.53 -7.04
CA GLU A 163 -16.99 -26.75 -6.85
C GLU A 163 -16.43 -27.94 -7.63
N SER A 164 -15.69 -27.68 -8.71
CA SER A 164 -15.01 -28.70 -9.53
C SER A 164 -13.54 -28.94 -9.13
N ALA A 165 -12.95 -28.05 -8.33
CA ALA A 165 -11.60 -28.20 -7.81
C ALA A 165 -11.53 -29.33 -6.77
N ARG A 166 -10.52 -30.18 -6.90
CA ARG A 166 -10.27 -31.29 -5.99
C ARG A 166 -9.51 -30.80 -4.76
N ALA A 167 -9.64 -31.48 -3.63
CA ALA A 167 -8.99 -31.09 -2.36
C ALA A 167 -7.46 -30.94 -2.47
N PHE A 168 -6.82 -31.67 -3.39
CA PHE A 168 -5.39 -31.60 -3.67
C PHE A 168 -4.97 -30.43 -4.58
N ASP A 169 -5.91 -29.74 -5.23
CA ASP A 169 -5.62 -28.55 -6.03
C ASP A 169 -5.31 -27.32 -5.15
N PHE A 170 -5.62 -27.39 -3.85
CA PHE A 170 -5.39 -26.34 -2.86
C PHE A 170 -4.33 -26.69 -1.80
N GLU A 171 -3.68 -27.86 -1.91
CA GLU A 171 -2.68 -28.26 -0.93
C GLU A 171 -1.35 -27.54 -1.21
N TYR A 172 -1.24 -26.30 -0.74
CA TYR A 172 0.02 -25.58 -0.72
C TYR A 172 0.88 -26.07 0.45
N ARG A 173 1.87 -26.91 0.16
CA ARG A 173 2.95 -27.22 1.11
C ARG A 173 4.08 -26.23 0.88
N ALA A 174 4.28 -25.30 1.82
CA ALA A 174 5.43 -24.41 1.79
C ALA A 174 6.71 -25.25 1.80
N ARG A 175 7.50 -25.18 0.72
CA ARG A 175 8.79 -25.89 0.62
C ARG A 175 9.67 -25.54 1.82
N GLY A 176 10.08 -26.54 2.59
CA GLY A 176 10.91 -26.39 3.79
C GLY A 176 10.16 -26.20 5.11
N ALA A 177 8.82 -26.04 5.11
CA ALA A 177 8.04 -25.97 6.36
C ALA A 177 7.88 -27.34 7.05
N PHE A 178 7.94 -28.40 6.26
CA PHE A 178 8.00 -29.79 6.72
C PHE A 178 9.25 -30.34 6.04
N GLY A 179 10.27 -30.68 6.82
CA GLY A 179 11.52 -31.21 6.26
C GLY A 179 11.20 -32.42 5.40
N ASP A 180 11.46 -32.32 4.09
CA ASP A 180 11.46 -33.48 3.21
C ASP A 180 12.63 -34.36 3.66
N ALA A 181 12.31 -35.47 4.33
CA ALA A 181 13.25 -36.53 4.68
C ALA A 181 13.39 -37.51 3.50
#